data_AF-A0A5B8MNV9-F1
#
_entry.id   AF-A0A5B8MNV9-F1
#
_cell.length_a   1.000
_cell.length_b   1.000
_cell.length_c   1.000
_cell.angle_alpha   90.00
_cell.angle_beta   90.00
_cell.angle_gamma   90.00
#
_symmetry.space_group_name_H-M   'P 1'
#
loop_
_entity.id
_entity.type
_entity.pdbx_description
1 polymer ?
#
loop_
_entity_poly.entity_id
_entity_poly.type
_entity_poly.pdbx_seq_one_letter_code
_entity_poly.pdbx_strand_id
1 'polypeptide(L)'
;METDASQKVLCRFVTKLPDELKVPSTDIALPSNSTRYGLSQTINALLSTADEDDEEGPKVFDFLVSGELLRGELARHLAKRGLSVEKTIVIEYFFALEPPQPPKELDLPDWVGAVRGHGDLLFSGSYDGGVSMHRTSSGEGEVLQGSKVAHSDSVSALAVVKVSEEGPQGDDSSVSSMHGGGQILVTASKDSSMRGWFVNKAGGEAGGDGGKRRRKKGAGGKAGATGLDLVQVFEFVGHTGGVESVASSPGCGRFCSGGWDQKVRVWSIDEEDIAGAQLNAAKKQKKATEELPENTVSLEQVETTFLEGHKQCISSVCWPEENLICSASWDCTVKCFDVSKGKMVSNLIRDSALFCLDSSRDAGHSGSLSLAFGSADGLVAVWDPRESFRAKEKGTGMALATVKSFKSHKAVVADIRWSPSSPFHFASCDYDGLVKVWDMRSSMPLHSIELHGDKALCLDWFSAGTLASGGADRKVALQGMAVMAGEKQ
;
A
#
# COMPACT_ATOMS: atom_id res chain seq x y z
N MET A 1 0.99 -7.23 -43.17
CA MET A 1 1.24 -8.67 -43.35
C MET A 1 0.17 -9.38 -42.55
N GLU A 2 -0.84 -9.91 -43.24
CA GLU A 2 -1.82 -10.81 -42.63
C GLU A 2 -1.06 -12.06 -42.19
N THR A 3 -1.04 -12.33 -40.89
CA THR A 3 -0.45 -13.54 -40.33
C THR A 3 -1.34 -14.72 -40.69
N ASP A 4 -0.80 -15.65 -41.47
CA ASP A 4 -1.50 -16.87 -41.90
C ASP A 4 -1.92 -17.68 -40.66
N ALA A 5 -3.23 -17.80 -40.44
CA ALA A 5 -3.83 -18.43 -39.26
C ALA A 5 -3.47 -19.92 -39.12
N SER A 6 -2.87 -20.52 -40.16
CA SER A 6 -2.41 -21.91 -40.19
C SER A 6 -0.99 -22.11 -39.65
N GLN A 7 -0.22 -21.04 -39.45
CA GLN A 7 1.17 -21.14 -39.01
C GLN A 7 1.25 -21.59 -37.54
N LYS A 8 2.00 -22.67 -37.28
CA LYS A 8 2.28 -23.17 -35.93
C LYS A 8 3.61 -22.63 -35.42
N VAL A 9 3.66 -22.30 -34.14
CA VAL A 9 4.86 -21.84 -33.44
C VAL A 9 5.23 -22.85 -32.37
N LEU A 10 6.50 -23.22 -32.33
CA LEU A 10 7.01 -24.14 -31.31
C LEU A 10 7.22 -23.35 -30.01
N CYS A 11 6.55 -23.75 -28.93
CA CYS A 11 6.55 -23.05 -27.67
C CYS A 11 6.97 -23.97 -26.53
N ARG A 12 7.67 -23.42 -25.53
CA ARG A 12 8.02 -24.11 -24.29
C ARG A 12 7.46 -23.33 -23.11
N PHE A 13 6.70 -23.99 -22.25
CA PHE A 13 6.14 -23.37 -21.06
C PHE A 13 7.12 -23.46 -19.88
N VAL A 14 7.26 -22.36 -19.15
CA VAL A 14 8.06 -22.25 -17.92
C VAL A 14 7.20 -21.55 -16.87
N THR A 15 7.37 -21.89 -15.60
CA THR A 15 6.71 -21.15 -14.52
C THR A 15 7.58 -21.11 -13.27
N LYS A 16 7.27 -20.14 -12.40
CA LYS A 16 7.80 -20.01 -11.04
C LYS A 16 6.77 -20.45 -9.99
N LEU A 17 5.61 -20.94 -10.41
CA LEU A 17 4.59 -21.51 -9.54
C LEU A 17 5.09 -22.81 -8.87
N PRO A 18 4.41 -23.27 -7.79
CA PRO A 18 4.72 -24.54 -7.11
C PRO A 18 4.77 -25.73 -8.07
N ASP A 19 5.47 -26.79 -7.67
CA ASP A 19 5.76 -27.95 -8.52
C ASP A 19 4.49 -28.67 -9.04
N GLU A 20 3.40 -28.65 -8.26
CA GLU A 20 2.07 -29.18 -8.62
C GLU A 20 1.49 -28.52 -9.88
N LEU A 21 1.82 -27.25 -10.11
CA LEU A 21 1.30 -26.47 -11.24
C LEU A 21 2.30 -26.39 -12.40
N LYS A 22 3.34 -27.23 -12.42
CA LYS A 22 4.36 -27.25 -13.48
C LYS A 22 3.98 -28.22 -14.59
N VAL A 23 3.61 -27.68 -15.74
CA VAL A 23 3.49 -28.47 -16.98
C VAL A 23 4.86 -28.99 -17.46
N PRO A 24 4.89 -30.14 -18.19
CA PRO A 24 6.12 -30.67 -18.77
C PRO A 24 6.85 -29.64 -19.64
N SER A 25 8.18 -29.59 -19.54
CA SER A 25 9.05 -28.65 -20.29
C SER A 25 9.27 -29.04 -21.76
N THR A 26 8.36 -29.84 -22.32
CA THR A 26 8.39 -30.29 -23.72
C THR A 26 7.98 -29.17 -24.67
N ASP A 27 8.50 -29.24 -25.89
CA ASP A 27 8.19 -28.27 -26.93
C ASP A 27 6.84 -28.62 -27.58
N ILE A 28 5.88 -27.69 -27.54
CA ILE A 28 4.51 -27.87 -28.02
C ILE A 28 4.27 -26.95 -29.20
N ALA A 29 3.69 -27.49 -30.28
CA ALA A 29 3.33 -26.71 -31.47
C ALA A 29 1.94 -26.09 -31.29
N LEU A 30 1.89 -24.76 -31.13
CA LEU A 30 0.66 -24.00 -30.91
C LEU A 30 0.30 -23.16 -32.13
N PRO A 31 -0.99 -22.94 -32.42
CA PRO A 31 -1.41 -22.00 -33.45
C PRO A 31 -0.87 -20.59 -33.18
N SER A 32 -0.37 -19.90 -34.21
CA SER A 32 0.19 -18.55 -34.07
C SER A 32 -0.85 -17.50 -33.65
N ASN A 33 -2.13 -17.73 -33.92
CA ASN A 33 -3.25 -16.90 -33.47
C ASN A 33 -3.71 -17.22 -32.04
N SER A 34 -3.00 -18.10 -31.31
CA SER A 34 -3.34 -18.40 -29.92
C SER A 34 -3.33 -17.12 -29.09
N THR A 35 -4.46 -16.86 -28.43
CA THR A 35 -4.63 -15.77 -27.48
C THR A 35 -4.37 -16.28 -26.06
N ARG A 36 -4.30 -15.37 -25.08
CA ARG A 36 -4.24 -15.73 -23.65
C ARG A 36 -5.23 -16.85 -23.28
N TYR A 37 -6.48 -16.76 -23.76
CA TYR A 37 -7.50 -17.75 -23.46
C TYR A 37 -7.13 -19.14 -23.97
N GLY A 38 -6.71 -19.26 -25.23
CA GLY A 38 -6.31 -20.54 -25.82
C GLY A 38 -5.06 -21.14 -25.16
N LEU A 39 -4.10 -20.30 -24.77
CA LEU A 39 -2.93 -20.73 -24.02
C LEU A 39 -3.31 -21.22 -22.61
N SER A 40 -4.22 -20.52 -21.92
CA SER A 40 -4.72 -20.93 -20.59
C SER A 40 -5.46 -22.26 -20.66
N GLN A 41 -6.27 -22.47 -21.69
CA GLN A 41 -6.91 -23.77 -21.93
C GLN A 41 -5.89 -24.87 -22.17
N THR A 42 -4.82 -24.58 -22.91
CA THR A 42 -3.75 -25.56 -23.16
C THR A 42 -3.04 -25.94 -21.86
N ILE A 43 -2.73 -24.97 -20.99
CA ILE A 43 -2.12 -25.26 -19.69
C ILE A 43 -3.07 -26.07 -18.80
N ASN A 44 -4.34 -25.67 -18.68
CA ASN A 44 -5.30 -26.43 -17.90
C ASN A 44 -5.47 -27.86 -18.43
N ALA A 45 -5.43 -28.07 -19.75
CA ALA A 45 -5.46 -29.41 -20.34
C ALA A 45 -4.23 -30.24 -19.94
N LEU A 46 -3.03 -29.65 -19.94
CA LEU A 46 -1.79 -30.31 -19.54
C LEU A 46 -1.74 -30.60 -18.03
N LEU A 47 -2.32 -29.74 -17.20
CA LEU A 47 -2.44 -29.95 -15.75
C LEU A 47 -3.49 -31.02 -15.43
N SER A 48 -4.65 -31.01 -16.09
CA SER A 48 -5.68 -32.03 -15.91
C SER A 48 -5.26 -33.44 -16.34
N THR A 49 -4.22 -33.56 -17.19
CA THR A 49 -3.62 -34.86 -17.51
C THR A 49 -2.61 -35.33 -16.46
N ALA A 50 -2.21 -34.45 -15.53
CA ALA A 50 -1.26 -34.76 -14.47
C ALA A 50 -1.97 -35.20 -13.18
N ASP A 51 -3.11 -34.58 -12.83
CA ASP A 51 -3.87 -34.87 -11.61
C ASP A 51 -5.37 -35.05 -11.92
N GLU A 52 -5.92 -36.25 -11.66
CA GLU A 52 -7.34 -36.59 -11.93
C GLU A 52 -8.31 -36.11 -10.82
N ASP A 53 -7.80 -35.55 -9.71
CA ASP A 53 -8.55 -35.25 -8.48
C ASP A 53 -8.73 -33.72 -8.17
N ASP A 54 -8.47 -32.83 -9.13
CA ASP A 54 -8.61 -31.38 -8.91
C ASP A 54 -10.10 -30.93 -8.80
N GLU A 55 -10.57 -30.70 -7.56
CA GLU A 55 -11.89 -30.10 -7.28
C GLU A 55 -11.95 -28.58 -7.58
N GLU A 56 -10.80 -27.93 -7.74
CA GLU A 56 -10.71 -26.53 -8.14
C GLU A 56 -10.85 -26.41 -9.67
N GLY A 57 -11.90 -25.75 -10.14
CA GLY A 57 -12.16 -25.54 -11.57
C GLY A 57 -11.02 -24.87 -12.37
N PRO A 58 -11.20 -24.66 -13.68
CA PRO A 58 -10.12 -24.24 -14.58
C PRO A 58 -9.47 -22.92 -14.14
N LYS A 59 -8.17 -22.98 -13.86
CA LYS A 59 -7.35 -21.85 -13.39
C LYS A 59 -7.07 -20.88 -14.53
N VAL A 60 -7.08 -19.58 -14.26
CA VAL A 60 -6.85 -18.56 -15.29
C VAL A 60 -5.40 -18.06 -15.22
N PHE A 61 -4.67 -18.23 -16.31
CA PHE A 61 -3.26 -17.82 -16.41
C PHE A 61 -3.07 -16.58 -17.29
N ASP A 62 -2.03 -15.83 -16.99
CA ASP A 62 -1.43 -14.81 -17.85
C ASP A 62 -0.03 -15.27 -18.28
N PHE A 63 0.43 -14.74 -19.42
CA PHE A 63 1.60 -15.24 -20.12
C PHE A 63 2.61 -14.13 -20.35
N LEU A 64 3.87 -14.40 -20.06
CA LEU A 64 5.03 -13.59 -20.36
C LEU A 64 5.79 -14.19 -21.53
N VAL A 65 6.03 -13.39 -22.57
CA VAL A 65 6.89 -13.75 -23.71
C VAL A 65 8.07 -12.78 -23.71
N SER A 66 9.29 -13.31 -23.58
CA SER A 66 10.51 -12.50 -23.49
C SER A 66 10.47 -11.41 -22.42
N GLY A 67 9.83 -11.68 -21.27
CA GLY A 67 9.73 -10.75 -20.14
C GLY A 67 8.55 -9.77 -20.22
N GLU A 68 7.73 -9.81 -21.27
CA GLU A 68 6.56 -8.94 -21.42
C GLU A 68 5.25 -9.69 -21.43
N LEU A 69 4.22 -9.06 -20.84
CA LEU A 69 2.87 -9.62 -20.83
C LEU A 69 2.30 -9.74 -22.25
N LEU A 70 1.85 -10.94 -22.60
CA LEU A 70 1.17 -11.24 -23.85
C LEU A 70 -0.23 -10.61 -23.85
N ARG A 71 -0.44 -9.61 -24.70
CA ARG A 71 -1.74 -8.99 -24.95
C ARG A 71 -2.11 -9.17 -26.43
N GLY A 72 -3.15 -9.96 -26.69
CA GLY A 72 -3.63 -10.28 -28.04
C GLY A 72 -3.12 -11.63 -28.55
N GLU A 73 -2.92 -11.73 -29.86
CA GLU A 73 -2.43 -12.92 -30.55
C GLU A 73 -0.92 -13.07 -30.41
N LEU A 74 -0.45 -14.31 -30.22
CA LEU A 74 0.98 -14.62 -30.13
C LEU A 74 1.75 -14.12 -31.37
N ALA A 75 1.22 -14.30 -32.58
CA ALA A 75 1.83 -13.86 -33.83
C ALA A 75 2.13 -12.35 -33.84
N ARG A 76 1.18 -11.53 -33.37
CA ARG A 76 1.32 -10.08 -33.33
C ARG A 76 2.39 -9.64 -32.32
N HIS A 77 2.46 -10.34 -31.19
CA HIS A 77 3.47 -10.09 -30.17
C HIS A 77 4.88 -10.45 -30.68
N LEU A 78 5.03 -11.60 -31.33
CA LEU A 78 6.29 -12.04 -31.93
C LEU A 78 6.75 -11.09 -33.05
N ALA A 79 5.84 -10.67 -33.92
CA ALA A 79 6.12 -9.72 -34.99
C ALA A 79 6.60 -8.37 -34.45
N LYS A 80 5.97 -7.85 -33.38
CA LYS A 80 6.38 -6.60 -32.72
C LYS A 80 7.80 -6.67 -32.16
N ARG A 81 8.24 -7.86 -31.74
CA ARG A 81 9.57 -8.10 -31.15
C ARG A 81 10.63 -8.55 -32.16
N GLY A 82 10.25 -8.75 -33.42
CA GLY A 82 11.15 -9.28 -34.46
C GLY A 82 11.64 -10.70 -34.16
N LEU A 83 10.88 -11.48 -33.38
CA LEU A 83 11.23 -12.84 -33.03
C LEU A 83 10.88 -13.79 -34.19
N SER A 84 11.83 -14.63 -34.60
CA SER A 84 11.58 -15.65 -35.62
C SER A 84 10.71 -16.76 -35.05
N VAL A 85 9.66 -17.09 -35.79
CA VAL A 85 8.75 -18.21 -35.56
C VAL A 85 9.40 -19.60 -35.73
N GLU A 86 10.63 -19.66 -36.26
CA GLU A 86 11.39 -20.90 -36.41
C GLU A 86 12.08 -21.35 -35.12
N LYS A 87 12.27 -20.45 -34.15
CA LYS A 87 12.89 -20.76 -32.86
C LYS A 87 11.83 -21.12 -31.83
N THR A 88 12.16 -22.05 -30.93
CA THR A 88 11.32 -22.33 -29.75
C THR A 88 11.15 -21.07 -28.93
N ILE A 89 9.90 -20.63 -28.76
CA ILE A 89 9.54 -19.48 -27.94
C ILE A 89 9.30 -19.95 -26.51
N VAL A 90 10.04 -19.39 -25.57
CA VAL A 90 9.81 -19.64 -24.13
C VAL A 90 8.70 -18.72 -23.64
N ILE A 91 7.65 -19.32 -23.08
CA ILE A 91 6.50 -18.61 -22.53
C ILE A 91 6.44 -18.89 -21.03
N GLU A 92 6.66 -17.86 -20.22
CA GLU A 92 6.48 -17.94 -18.77
C GLU A 92 4.99 -17.75 -18.45
N TYR A 93 4.37 -18.60 -17.63
CA TYR A 93 2.99 -18.42 -17.19
C TYR A 93 2.88 -18.28 -15.68
N PHE A 94 1.88 -17.51 -15.24
CA PHE A 94 1.60 -17.23 -13.84
C PHE A 94 0.10 -16.97 -13.68
N PHE A 95 -0.42 -17.01 -12.45
CA PHE A 95 -1.83 -16.72 -12.20
C PHE A 95 -2.19 -15.31 -12.67
N ALA A 96 -3.27 -15.22 -13.43
CA ALA A 96 -3.81 -13.92 -13.76
C ALA A 96 -4.47 -13.29 -12.55
N LEU A 97 -4.41 -11.97 -12.48
CA LEU A 97 -5.19 -11.24 -11.50
C LEU A 97 -6.68 -11.38 -11.84
N GLU A 98 -7.48 -11.78 -10.87
CA GLU A 98 -8.92 -11.88 -11.06
C GLU A 98 -9.52 -10.51 -11.39
N PRO A 99 -10.60 -10.47 -12.20
CA PRO A 99 -11.28 -9.22 -12.45
C PRO A 99 -11.78 -8.64 -11.12
N PRO A 100 -11.71 -7.30 -10.95
CA PRO A 100 -12.17 -6.67 -9.72
C PRO A 100 -13.66 -6.95 -9.50
N GLN A 101 -13.99 -7.51 -8.34
CA GLN A 101 -15.36 -7.66 -7.85
C GLN A 101 -15.99 -6.28 -7.60
N PRO A 102 -17.32 -6.12 -7.50
CA PRO A 102 -17.89 -4.82 -7.15
C PRO A 102 -17.30 -4.30 -5.84
N PRO A 103 -16.91 -3.01 -5.78
CA PRO A 103 -16.29 -2.46 -4.59
C PRO A 103 -17.32 -2.39 -3.46
N LYS A 104 -16.82 -2.54 -2.24
CA LYS A 104 -17.58 -2.27 -1.05
C LYS A 104 -17.33 -0.84 -0.60
N GLU A 105 -18.39 -0.08 -0.38
CA GLU A 105 -18.31 1.33 -0.03
C GLU A 105 -18.60 1.55 1.46
N LEU A 106 -17.82 2.43 2.09
CA LEU A 106 -18.05 2.92 3.45
C LEU A 106 -18.26 4.44 3.39
N ASP A 107 -19.41 4.91 3.86
CA ASP A 107 -19.72 6.33 3.91
C ASP A 107 -19.07 7.00 5.13
N LEU A 108 -18.40 8.13 4.90
CA LEU A 108 -17.78 8.97 5.91
C LEU A 108 -18.43 10.36 5.92
N PRO A 109 -18.27 11.13 7.02
CA PRO A 109 -18.93 12.43 7.15
C PRO A 109 -18.38 13.48 6.18
N ASP A 110 -17.11 13.38 5.81
CA ASP A 110 -16.41 14.34 4.95
C ASP A 110 -15.38 13.65 4.04
N TRP A 111 -14.68 14.43 3.22
CA TRP A 111 -13.69 13.94 2.25
C TRP A 111 -12.61 13.12 2.94
N VAL A 112 -12.23 12.01 2.29
CA VAL A 112 -11.23 11.09 2.84
C VAL A 112 -9.86 11.49 2.30
N GLY A 113 -9.00 12.02 3.16
CA GLY A 113 -7.66 12.49 2.79
C GLY A 113 -6.57 11.44 2.92
N ALA A 114 -6.76 10.45 3.79
CA ALA A 114 -5.80 9.38 4.00
C ALA A 114 -6.50 8.09 4.39
N VAL A 115 -5.98 6.96 3.91
CA VAL A 115 -6.41 5.63 4.33
C VAL A 115 -5.17 4.80 4.63
N ARG A 116 -5.23 4.01 5.71
CA ARG A 116 -4.22 3.01 6.03
C ARG A 116 -4.83 1.73 6.56
N GLY A 117 -4.48 0.60 5.97
CA GLY A 117 -4.87 -0.70 6.49
C GLY A 117 -3.71 -1.39 7.19
N HIS A 118 -4.01 -2.04 8.31
CA HIS A 118 -3.06 -2.81 9.07
C HIS A 118 -3.74 -4.02 9.71
N GLY A 119 -3.35 -5.23 9.27
CA GLY A 119 -4.04 -6.46 9.64
C GLY A 119 -5.48 -6.43 9.16
N ASP A 120 -6.42 -6.47 10.10
CA ASP A 120 -7.87 -6.42 9.85
C ASP A 120 -8.51 -5.05 10.18
N LEU A 121 -7.68 -4.06 10.50
CA LEU A 121 -8.12 -2.72 10.81
C LEU A 121 -7.84 -1.79 9.64
N LEU A 122 -8.80 -0.94 9.34
CA LEU A 122 -8.70 0.13 8.36
C LEU A 122 -8.91 1.47 9.06
N PHE A 123 -7.90 2.33 8.96
CA PHE A 123 -7.93 3.69 9.47
C PHE A 123 -8.21 4.64 8.32
N SER A 124 -9.11 5.60 8.53
CA SER A 124 -9.43 6.64 7.57
C SER A 124 -9.33 8.01 8.23
N GLY A 125 -8.66 8.93 7.55
CA GLY A 125 -8.47 10.32 7.93
C GLY A 125 -9.35 11.21 7.08
N SER A 126 -10.16 12.03 7.73
CA SER A 126 -11.14 12.89 7.08
C SER A 126 -10.67 14.36 7.07
N TYR A 127 -11.20 15.13 6.13
CA TYR A 127 -10.88 16.56 5.98
C TYR A 127 -11.48 17.43 7.10
N ASP A 128 -12.44 16.91 7.86
CA ASP A 128 -12.98 17.52 9.09
C ASP A 128 -12.00 17.43 10.30
N GLY A 129 -10.82 16.86 10.11
CA GLY A 129 -9.85 16.60 11.17
C GLY A 129 -10.14 15.34 11.98
N GLY A 130 -11.12 14.54 11.55
CA GLY A 130 -11.54 13.30 12.17
C GLY A 130 -10.74 12.09 11.71
N VAL A 131 -10.56 11.14 12.63
CA VAL A 131 -10.00 9.81 12.33
C VAL A 131 -11.06 8.77 12.68
N SER A 132 -11.34 7.88 11.72
CA SER A 132 -12.26 6.76 11.90
C SER A 132 -11.50 5.43 11.79
N MET A 133 -12.02 4.41 12.48
CA MET A 133 -11.47 3.06 12.47
C MET A 133 -12.57 2.06 12.16
N HIS A 134 -12.31 1.23 11.14
CA HIS A 134 -13.21 0.22 10.63
C HIS A 134 -12.54 -1.16 10.75
N ARG A 135 -13.33 -2.19 11.05
CA ARG A 135 -12.90 -3.58 11.01
C ARG A 135 -13.45 -4.26 9.77
N THR A 136 -12.60 -4.91 9.00
CA THR A 136 -12.98 -5.46 7.69
C THR A 136 -13.33 -6.95 7.69
N SER A 137 -13.03 -7.70 8.76
CA SER A 137 -13.23 -9.15 8.86
C SER A 137 -14.68 -9.60 8.83
N SER A 138 -15.61 -8.74 9.23
CA SER A 138 -17.04 -9.07 9.27
C SER A 138 -17.73 -8.99 7.91
N GLY A 139 -17.03 -8.67 6.82
CA GLY A 139 -17.62 -8.54 5.49
C GLY A 139 -18.45 -7.26 5.31
N GLU A 140 -19.06 -6.69 6.35
CA GLU A 140 -19.82 -5.43 6.32
C GLU A 140 -19.04 -4.19 6.73
N GLY A 141 -17.84 -4.33 7.34
CA GLY A 141 -16.99 -3.17 7.61
C GLY A 141 -17.47 -2.46 8.86
N GLU A 142 -17.45 -3.19 9.98
CA GLU A 142 -17.97 -2.70 11.24
C GLU A 142 -17.20 -1.44 11.66
N VAL A 143 -17.94 -0.35 11.88
CA VAL A 143 -17.38 0.90 12.40
C VAL A 143 -17.04 0.67 13.87
N LEU A 144 -15.77 0.49 14.17
CA LEU A 144 -15.29 0.32 15.54
C LEU A 144 -15.25 1.66 16.28
N GLN A 145 -14.79 2.69 15.58
CA GLN A 145 -14.73 4.07 16.05
C GLN A 145 -15.18 4.99 14.91
N GLY A 146 -16.29 5.70 15.11
CA GLY A 146 -16.71 6.76 14.19
C GLY A 146 -15.77 7.97 14.27
N SER A 147 -15.97 8.97 13.40
CA SER A 147 -15.11 10.16 13.29
C SER A 147 -14.82 10.77 14.66
N LYS A 148 -13.60 10.52 15.17
CA LYS A 148 -13.07 11.12 16.39
C LYS A 148 -12.24 12.30 15.95
N VAL A 149 -12.66 13.51 16.32
CA VAL A 149 -11.91 14.73 16.01
C VAL A 149 -10.53 14.62 16.63
N ALA A 150 -9.56 14.42 15.76
CA ALA A 150 -8.17 14.12 16.10
C ALA A 150 -7.30 15.35 15.91
N HIS A 151 -7.66 16.27 15.02
CA HIS A 151 -6.90 17.46 14.65
C HIS A 151 -7.82 18.67 14.48
N SER A 152 -7.21 19.86 14.39
CA SER A 152 -7.93 21.12 14.15
C SER A 152 -8.16 21.41 12.66
N ASP A 153 -7.41 20.76 11.79
CA ASP A 153 -7.51 20.81 10.34
C ASP A 153 -7.47 19.38 9.76
N SER A 154 -7.73 19.25 8.47
CA SER A 154 -7.75 18.04 7.67
C SER A 154 -6.57 17.10 7.93
N VAL A 155 -6.91 15.81 8.08
CA VAL A 155 -5.92 14.73 8.18
C VAL A 155 -5.41 14.40 6.78
N SER A 156 -4.12 14.61 6.55
CA SER A 156 -3.46 14.46 5.24
C SER A 156 -2.75 13.12 5.08
N ALA A 157 -2.25 12.55 6.18
CA ALA A 157 -1.54 11.27 6.13
C ALA A 157 -1.70 10.45 7.42
N LEU A 158 -1.62 9.14 7.24
CA LEU A 158 -1.66 8.14 8.28
C LEU A 158 -0.49 7.17 8.08
N ALA A 159 0.10 6.69 9.17
CA ALA A 159 1.08 5.61 9.16
C ALA A 159 0.98 4.79 10.44
N VAL A 160 1.21 3.47 10.34
CA VAL A 160 1.34 2.59 11.51
C VAL A 160 2.82 2.33 11.74
N VAL A 161 3.31 2.67 12.93
CA VAL A 161 4.71 2.52 13.32
C VAL A 161 4.84 1.34 14.28
N LYS A 162 5.70 0.38 13.94
CA LYS A 162 6.07 -0.74 14.80
C LYS A 162 7.31 -0.35 15.61
N VAL A 163 7.30 -0.61 16.91
CA VAL A 163 8.31 -0.20 17.89
C VAL A 163 8.98 -1.40 18.57
N SER A 164 8.32 -2.56 18.65
CA SER A 164 8.94 -3.82 19.13
C SER A 164 8.80 -4.95 18.10
N GLU A 165 9.88 -5.72 17.87
CA GLU A 165 9.85 -6.90 16.96
C GLU A 165 9.16 -8.11 17.57
N GLU A 166 9.28 -8.29 18.89
CA GLU A 166 8.66 -9.37 19.63
C GLU A 166 7.14 -9.21 19.60
N GLY A 167 6.47 -10.08 18.83
CA GLY A 167 5.06 -10.36 19.05
C GLY A 167 4.85 -10.90 20.47
N PRO A 168 3.63 -10.86 21.01
CA PRO A 168 3.37 -11.42 22.32
C PRO A 168 3.78 -12.90 22.32
N GLN A 169 4.83 -13.25 23.07
CA GLN A 169 5.14 -14.64 23.40
C GLN A 169 3.97 -15.16 24.26
N GLY A 170 3.02 -15.78 23.58
CA GLY A 170 1.84 -16.39 24.15
C GLY A 170 1.20 -17.27 23.08
N ASP A 171 1.38 -18.56 23.26
CA ASP A 171 0.60 -19.63 22.68
C ASP A 171 -0.91 -19.40 22.89
N ASP A 172 -1.58 -18.83 21.89
CA ASP A 172 -2.91 -19.32 21.49
C ASP A 172 -3.38 -18.66 20.19
N SER A 173 -3.86 -19.53 19.29
CA SER A 173 -4.49 -19.20 18.04
C SER A 173 -5.83 -18.47 18.26
N SER A 174 -5.82 -17.15 18.34
CA SER A 174 -6.89 -16.26 17.84
C SER A 174 -6.54 -14.81 18.12
N VAL A 175 -6.81 -13.93 17.15
CA VAL A 175 -6.79 -12.45 17.22
C VAL A 175 -5.43 -11.79 17.51
N SER A 176 -4.69 -11.52 16.43
CA SER A 176 -3.63 -10.50 16.34
C SER A 176 -4.21 -9.11 16.61
N SER A 177 -4.39 -8.83 17.89
CA SER A 177 -5.01 -7.63 18.39
C SER A 177 -3.91 -6.62 18.72
N MET A 178 -4.07 -5.36 18.28
CA MET A 178 -3.20 -4.20 18.62
C MET A 178 -3.15 -3.88 20.13
N HIS A 179 -3.47 -4.83 21.00
CA HIS A 179 -3.83 -4.63 22.41
C HIS A 179 -2.66 -4.73 23.39
N GLY A 180 -1.43 -4.48 22.93
CA GLY A 180 -0.28 -4.49 23.84
C GLY A 180 1.09 -4.72 23.21
N GLY A 181 1.18 -4.91 21.88
CA GLY A 181 2.45 -5.12 21.20
C GLY A 181 2.91 -3.87 20.46
N GLY A 182 3.74 -3.04 21.09
CA GLY A 182 4.61 -2.01 20.50
C GLY A 182 4.24 -1.43 19.14
N GLN A 183 3.00 -0.98 18.91
CA GLN A 183 2.57 -0.35 17.65
C GLN A 183 1.78 0.92 17.94
N ILE A 184 2.00 1.95 17.12
CA ILE A 184 1.39 3.27 17.27
C ILE A 184 0.83 3.70 15.91
N LEU A 185 -0.38 4.24 15.91
CA LEU A 185 -0.92 4.95 14.75
C LEU A 185 -0.44 6.40 14.82
N VAL A 186 0.25 6.87 13.79
CA VAL A 186 0.66 8.26 13.64
C VAL A 186 -0.24 8.94 12.61
N THR A 187 -0.80 10.08 12.99
CA THR A 187 -1.65 10.91 12.15
C THR A 187 -0.98 12.25 11.92
N ALA A 188 -1.02 12.74 10.68
CA ALA A 188 -0.50 14.03 10.27
C ALA A 188 -1.63 14.89 9.72
N SER A 189 -1.54 16.20 10.00
CA SER A 189 -2.55 17.17 9.59
C SER A 189 -1.93 18.41 8.96
N LYS A 190 -2.76 19.13 8.22
CA LYS A 190 -2.44 20.45 7.68
C LYS A 190 -2.30 21.53 8.76
N ASP A 191 -2.72 21.25 9.99
CA ASP A 191 -2.50 22.13 11.15
C ASP A 191 -1.04 22.18 11.65
N SER A 192 -0.11 21.56 10.91
CA SER A 192 1.33 21.44 11.25
C SER A 192 1.62 20.52 12.44
N SER A 193 0.61 19.86 12.99
CA SER A 193 0.78 18.89 14.08
C SER A 193 0.76 17.45 13.58
N MET A 194 1.42 16.61 14.37
CA MET A 194 1.39 15.16 14.21
C MET A 194 1.07 14.54 15.56
N ARG A 195 0.20 13.53 15.58
CA ARG A 195 -0.28 12.90 16.82
C ARG A 195 -0.10 11.39 16.76
N GLY A 196 0.31 10.81 17.87
CA GLY A 196 0.43 9.36 18.03
C GLY A 196 -0.71 8.80 18.87
N TRP A 197 -1.29 7.68 18.44
CA TRP A 197 -2.48 7.07 19.03
C TRP A 197 -2.25 5.59 19.34
N PHE A 198 -2.74 5.15 20.50
CA PHE A 198 -2.91 3.74 20.81
C PHE A 198 -4.33 3.27 20.51
N VAL A 199 -4.46 2.05 20.00
CA VAL A 199 -5.75 1.37 19.83
C VAL A 199 -5.99 0.53 21.09
N ASN A 200 -6.85 0.99 21.98
CA ASN A 200 -7.16 0.30 23.23
C ASN A 200 -8.52 -0.41 23.17
N LYS A 201 -8.65 -1.59 23.77
CA LYS A 201 -9.95 -2.24 23.95
C LYS A 201 -10.75 -1.48 25.01
N ALA A 202 -11.84 -0.84 24.60
CA ALA A 202 -12.77 -0.25 25.55
C ALA A 202 -13.47 -1.38 26.34
N GLY A 203 -13.02 -1.58 27.59
CA GLY A 203 -13.78 -2.18 28.69
C GLY A 203 -14.22 -3.64 28.54
N GLY A 204 -13.28 -4.58 28.71
CA GLY A 204 -13.62 -5.86 29.33
C GLY A 204 -13.52 -5.70 30.84
N GLU A 205 -14.62 -5.94 31.57
CA GLU A 205 -14.61 -6.00 33.04
C GLU A 205 -13.41 -6.83 33.51
N ALA A 206 -12.56 -6.21 34.33
CA ALA A 206 -11.60 -6.94 35.12
C ALA A 206 -12.37 -8.02 35.90
N GLY A 207 -11.98 -9.29 35.73
CA GLY A 207 -12.53 -10.40 36.49
C GLY A 207 -12.37 -10.16 37.98
N GLY A 208 -13.46 -9.69 38.59
CA GLY A 208 -13.63 -9.49 40.02
C GLY A 208 -14.88 -10.27 40.44
N ASP A 209 -14.63 -11.32 41.21
CA ASP A 209 -15.54 -12.30 41.77
C ASP A 209 -16.83 -11.73 42.41
N GLY A 210 -17.95 -12.42 42.15
CA GLY A 210 -19.10 -12.59 43.05
C GLY A 210 -20.06 -11.41 43.31
N GLY A 211 -21.21 -11.35 42.62
CA GLY A 211 -22.30 -10.46 43.06
C GLY A 211 -23.58 -10.34 42.22
N LYS A 212 -24.43 -11.38 42.25
CA LYS A 212 -25.89 -11.40 41.94
C LYS A 212 -26.47 -10.34 40.97
N ARG A 213 -26.74 -10.80 39.74
CA ARG A 213 -27.61 -10.20 38.72
C ARG A 213 -29.01 -9.81 39.24
N ARG A 214 -29.46 -8.61 38.89
CA ARG A 214 -30.90 -8.28 38.75
C ARG A 214 -31.13 -7.55 37.42
N ARG A 215 -31.77 -8.24 36.47
CA ARG A 215 -32.17 -7.73 35.15
C ARG A 215 -33.23 -6.62 35.30
N LYS A 216 -33.01 -5.47 34.67
CA LYS A 216 -34.09 -4.54 34.27
C LYS A 216 -33.98 -4.29 32.76
N LYS A 217 -34.93 -4.82 32.01
CA LYS A 217 -35.13 -4.55 30.58
C LYS A 217 -35.57 -3.09 30.42
N GLY A 218 -34.89 -2.36 29.54
CA GLY A 218 -35.32 -1.07 28.99
C GLY A 218 -34.88 -1.02 27.53
N ALA A 219 -35.85 -0.88 26.63
CA ALA A 219 -35.67 -0.86 25.19
C ALA A 219 -35.06 0.45 24.72
N GLY A 220 -34.21 0.37 23.69
CA GLY A 220 -33.60 1.50 23.00
C GLY A 220 -32.35 1.03 22.26
N GLY A 221 -32.50 0.68 20.98
CA GLY A 221 -31.40 0.23 20.13
C GLY A 221 -30.31 1.29 20.01
N LYS A 222 -29.13 0.96 20.52
CA LYS A 222 -27.86 1.52 20.06
C LYS A 222 -27.08 0.35 19.49
N ALA A 223 -26.65 0.48 18.24
CA ALA A 223 -25.73 -0.46 17.60
C ALA A 223 -24.55 -0.71 18.56
N GLY A 224 -24.22 -1.99 18.76
CA GLY A 224 -23.21 -2.41 19.71
C GLY A 224 -21.86 -1.82 19.33
N ALA A 225 -21.38 -0.86 20.11
CA ALA A 225 -20.01 -0.39 20.02
C ALA A 225 -19.10 -1.52 20.52
N THR A 226 -18.56 -2.32 19.61
CA THR A 226 -17.46 -3.23 19.91
C THR A 226 -16.27 -2.39 20.35
N GLY A 227 -15.88 -2.54 21.62
CA GLY A 227 -15.04 -1.60 22.33
C GLY A 227 -13.59 -1.55 21.85
N LEU A 228 -13.29 -0.72 20.85
CA LEU A 228 -11.94 -0.25 20.54
C LEU A 228 -11.96 1.27 20.43
N ASP A 229 -11.13 1.97 21.20
CA ASP A 229 -11.01 3.43 21.18
C ASP A 229 -9.56 3.86 20.90
N LEU A 230 -9.42 5.00 20.23
CA LEU A 230 -8.13 5.63 19.93
C LEU A 230 -7.74 6.58 21.06
N VAL A 231 -6.67 6.26 21.78
CA VAL A 231 -6.16 7.13 22.85
C VAL A 231 -4.95 7.89 22.34
N GLN A 232 -5.05 9.23 22.31
CA GLN A 232 -3.89 10.07 21.97
C GLN A 232 -2.83 9.94 23.07
N VAL A 233 -1.59 9.73 22.66
CA VAL A 233 -0.45 9.52 23.57
C VAL A 233 0.75 10.41 23.27
N PHE A 234 1.00 10.69 22.00
CA PHE A 234 2.11 11.51 21.56
C PHE A 234 1.62 12.74 20.80
N GLU A 235 2.36 13.83 20.96
CA GLU A 235 2.33 14.97 20.05
C GLU A 235 3.74 15.20 19.53
N PHE A 236 3.89 15.22 18.22
CA PHE A 236 5.17 15.46 17.55
C PHE A 236 5.18 16.90 17.07
N VAL A 237 6.06 17.70 17.65
CA VAL A 237 6.16 19.14 17.40
C VAL A 237 7.46 19.41 16.66
N GLY A 238 7.37 20.13 15.53
CA GLY A 238 8.57 20.53 14.79
C GLY A 238 8.29 21.15 13.43
N HIS A 239 7.28 20.64 12.70
CA HIS A 239 6.90 21.21 11.40
C HIS A 239 6.32 22.62 11.55
N THR A 240 6.73 23.54 10.68
CA THR A 240 6.28 24.94 10.65
C THR A 240 5.19 25.19 9.61
N GLY A 241 4.70 24.14 8.97
CA GLY A 241 3.65 24.16 7.97
C GLY A 241 2.97 22.79 7.90
N GLY A 242 1.89 22.70 7.13
CA GLY A 242 1.10 21.48 7.01
C GLY A 242 1.96 20.26 6.66
N VAL A 243 1.72 19.15 7.35
CA VAL A 243 2.38 17.88 7.06
C VAL A 243 1.55 17.18 5.99
N GLU A 244 2.17 16.68 4.92
CA GLU A 244 1.44 16.05 3.79
C GLU A 244 1.63 14.53 3.76
N SER A 245 2.74 14.02 4.31
CA SER A 245 3.05 12.59 4.24
C SER A 245 3.83 12.10 5.44
N VAL A 246 3.55 10.87 5.84
CA VAL A 246 4.25 10.13 6.90
C VAL A 246 4.54 8.72 6.41
N ALA A 247 5.72 8.20 6.71
CA ALA A 247 6.11 6.82 6.41
C ALA A 247 6.87 6.18 7.57
N SER A 248 6.54 4.93 7.90
CA SER A 248 7.25 4.14 8.91
C SER A 248 8.55 3.59 8.35
N SER A 249 9.57 3.45 9.21
CA SER A 249 10.77 2.70 8.88
C SER A 249 10.45 1.21 8.71
N PRO A 250 11.24 0.46 7.90
CA PRO A 250 11.18 -1.00 7.88
C PRO A 250 11.67 -1.62 9.20
N GLY A 251 12.61 -0.94 9.86
CA GLY A 251 13.03 -1.29 11.21
C GLY A 251 12.04 -0.80 12.26
N CYS A 252 12.29 -1.12 13.52
CA CYS A 252 11.43 -0.69 14.61
C CYS A 252 11.74 0.74 15.09
N GLY A 253 10.71 1.40 15.63
CA GLY A 253 10.84 2.61 16.45
C GLY A 253 11.08 3.90 15.67
N ARG A 254 11.16 3.90 14.33
CA ARG A 254 11.44 5.11 13.55
C ARG A 254 10.42 5.37 12.47
N PHE A 255 10.17 6.65 12.18
CA PHE A 255 9.33 7.07 11.07
C PHE A 255 9.75 8.46 10.57
N CYS A 256 9.36 8.80 9.35
CA CYS A 256 9.68 10.08 8.72
C CYS A 256 8.42 10.80 8.27
N SER A 257 8.53 12.12 8.18
CA SER A 257 7.47 13.00 7.71
C SER A 257 8.00 14.07 6.77
N GLY A 258 7.12 14.56 5.91
CA GLY A 258 7.41 15.67 5.00
C GLY A 258 6.17 16.53 4.79
N GLY A 259 6.39 17.81 4.52
CA GLY A 259 5.30 18.75 4.31
C GLY A 259 5.73 20.07 3.68
N TRP A 260 4.96 21.11 4.00
CA TRP A 260 5.10 22.46 3.45
C TRP A 260 6.32 23.22 3.98
N ASP A 261 6.93 22.75 5.06
CA ASP A 261 8.18 23.31 5.60
C ASP A 261 9.43 22.91 4.80
N GLN A 262 9.27 22.13 3.71
CA GLN A 262 10.32 21.74 2.76
C GLN A 262 11.41 20.84 3.36
N LYS A 263 11.21 20.36 4.61
CA LYS A 263 12.15 19.49 5.32
C LYS A 263 11.56 18.10 5.46
N VAL A 264 12.39 17.08 5.23
CA VAL A 264 12.05 15.72 5.65
C VAL A 264 12.54 15.57 7.08
N ARG A 265 11.65 15.24 8.01
CA ARG A 265 11.98 15.04 9.43
C ARG A 265 11.97 13.55 9.75
N VAL A 266 12.88 13.15 10.63
CA VAL A 266 13.02 11.79 11.14
C VAL A 266 12.75 11.80 12.64
N TRP A 267 11.92 10.87 13.06
CA TRP A 267 11.46 10.71 14.43
C TRP A 267 11.83 9.32 14.93
N SER A 268 12.13 9.23 16.22
CA SER A 268 12.36 7.98 16.95
C SER A 268 11.37 7.89 18.10
N ILE A 269 10.89 6.69 18.37
CA ILE A 269 10.06 6.33 19.52
C ILE A 269 10.68 5.08 20.10
N ASP A 270 11.11 5.16 21.35
CA ASP A 270 11.69 4.03 22.05
C ASP A 270 10.62 3.30 22.90
N GLU A 271 10.91 2.06 23.31
CA GLU A 271 9.99 1.28 24.15
C GLU A 271 9.74 1.96 25.51
N GLU A 272 10.71 2.71 26.02
CA GLU A 272 10.58 3.51 27.25
C GLU A 272 9.55 4.63 27.09
N ASP A 273 9.53 5.29 25.93
CA ASP A 273 8.54 6.32 25.61
C ASP A 273 7.14 5.72 25.58
N ILE A 274 6.99 4.52 25.01
CA ILE A 274 5.73 3.78 25.01
C ILE A 274 5.28 3.45 26.43
N ALA A 275 6.18 2.91 27.25
CA ALA A 275 5.86 2.54 28.63
C ALA A 275 5.44 3.78 29.45
N GLY A 276 6.14 4.90 29.29
CA GLY A 276 5.77 6.18 29.89
C GLY A 276 4.40 6.67 29.42
N ALA A 277 4.14 6.60 28.12
CA ALA A 277 2.88 7.01 27.51
C ALA A 277 1.69 6.17 28.02
N GLN A 278 1.86 4.84 28.11
CA GLN A 278 0.86 3.91 28.62
C GLN A 278 0.58 4.13 30.12
N LEU A 279 1.61 4.36 30.94
CA LEU A 279 1.44 4.65 32.36
C LEU A 279 0.66 5.96 32.58
N ASN A 280 0.93 6.99 31.77
CA ASN A 280 0.22 8.26 31.84
C ASN A 280 -1.25 8.11 31.40
N ALA A 281 -1.52 7.36 30.34
CA ALA A 281 -2.88 7.04 29.89
C ALA A 281 -3.68 6.27 30.95
N ALA A 282 -3.06 5.26 31.60
CA ALA A 282 -3.68 4.46 32.65
C ALA A 282 -3.99 5.27 33.93
N LYS A 283 -3.07 6.17 34.34
CA LYS A 283 -3.31 7.11 35.44
C LYS A 283 -4.48 8.07 35.14
N LYS A 284 -4.59 8.53 33.89
CA LYS A 284 -5.67 9.43 33.45
C LYS A 284 -7.03 8.72 33.45
N GLN A 285 -7.10 7.45 33.05
CA GLN A 285 -8.33 6.64 33.17
C GLN A 285 -8.79 6.45 34.62
N LYS A 286 -7.87 6.33 35.60
CA LYS A 286 -8.23 6.28 37.03
C LYS A 286 -8.70 7.63 37.62
N LYS A 287 -8.28 8.75 37.02
CA LYS A 287 -8.66 10.11 37.46
C LYS A 287 -9.92 10.64 36.77
N ALA A 288 -10.32 10.04 35.64
CA ALA A 288 -11.51 10.40 34.85
C ALA A 288 -12.86 10.08 35.54
N THR A 289 -12.86 9.51 36.74
CA THR A 289 -14.06 9.34 37.57
C THR A 289 -14.49 10.61 38.33
N GLU A 290 -13.73 11.71 38.31
CA GLU A 290 -14.10 12.89 39.11
C GLU A 290 -14.16 14.27 38.43
N GLU A 291 -13.66 14.55 37.21
CA GLU A 291 -13.95 15.85 36.54
C GLU A 291 -13.51 15.90 35.06
N LEU A 292 -14.10 16.84 34.29
CA LEU A 292 -14.13 17.01 32.83
C LEU A 292 -12.77 16.84 32.09
N PRO A 293 -12.75 16.23 30.87
CA PRO A 293 -11.51 15.97 30.16
C PRO A 293 -11.10 17.16 29.29
N GLU A 294 -10.28 18.05 29.82
CA GLU A 294 -9.51 18.92 28.92
C GLU A 294 -8.35 18.14 28.30
N ASN A 295 -8.34 18.20 26.98
CA ASN A 295 -7.39 17.63 26.05
C ASN A 295 -5.98 18.13 26.41
N THR A 296 -5.18 17.27 27.03
CA THR A 296 -3.82 17.63 27.47
C THR A 296 -2.91 16.43 27.25
N VAL A 297 -1.93 16.70 26.40
CA VAL A 297 -0.84 15.91 25.83
C VAL A 297 -0.13 15.07 26.90
N SER A 298 0.18 13.80 26.61
CA SER A 298 0.93 12.96 27.56
C SER A 298 2.44 12.98 27.33
N LEU A 299 2.94 13.10 26.09
CA LEU A 299 4.36 13.23 25.79
C LEU A 299 4.56 14.03 24.49
N GLU A 300 5.33 15.12 24.58
CA GLU A 300 5.83 15.87 23.42
C GLU A 300 7.13 15.23 22.94
N GLN A 301 7.21 14.92 21.65
CA GLN A 301 8.39 14.35 21.01
C GLN A 301 8.95 15.33 19.99
N VAL A 302 10.28 15.45 19.98
CA VAL A 302 11.02 16.36 19.10
C VAL A 302 11.68 15.55 17.99
N GLU A 303 11.86 16.14 16.80
CA GLU A 303 12.56 15.47 15.72
C GLU A 303 13.98 15.04 16.13
N THR A 304 14.40 13.86 15.68
CA THR A 304 15.76 13.37 15.88
C THR A 304 16.72 14.06 14.89
N THR A 305 16.33 14.10 13.63
CA THR A 305 17.13 14.67 12.53
C THR A 305 16.21 15.28 11.47
N PHE A 306 16.65 16.33 10.78
CA PHE A 306 15.98 16.85 9.60
C PHE A 306 16.93 16.85 8.39
N LEU A 307 16.36 16.65 7.21
CA LEU A 307 17.06 16.57 5.93
C LEU A 307 16.59 17.71 5.05
N GLU A 308 17.53 18.58 4.66
CA GLU A 308 17.27 19.73 3.79
C GLU A 308 17.74 19.47 2.37
N GLY A 309 17.04 20.08 1.40
CA GLY A 309 17.47 20.03 0.00
C GLY A 309 16.37 20.33 -1.01
N HIS A 310 15.08 20.20 -0.62
CA HIS A 310 13.96 20.61 -1.44
C HIS A 310 13.77 22.11 -1.44
N LYS A 311 13.21 22.64 -2.54
CA LYS A 311 12.94 24.09 -2.70
C LYS A 311 11.46 24.44 -2.59
N GLN A 312 10.60 23.43 -2.57
CA GLN A 312 9.15 23.53 -2.49
C GLN A 312 8.63 22.47 -1.53
N CYS A 313 7.30 22.47 -1.31
CA CYS A 313 6.65 21.52 -0.42
C CYS A 313 6.95 20.07 -0.83
N ILE A 314 7.12 19.23 0.19
CA ILE A 314 7.27 17.79 0.02
C ILE A 314 5.87 17.20 0.02
N SER A 315 5.52 16.56 -1.08
CA SER A 315 4.20 15.95 -1.28
C SER A 315 4.12 14.55 -0.68
N SER A 316 5.21 13.79 -0.75
CA SER A 316 5.22 12.41 -0.30
C SER A 316 6.61 11.97 0.13
N VAL A 317 6.66 11.16 1.19
CA VAL A 317 7.87 10.51 1.71
C VAL A 317 7.67 9.00 1.78
N CYS A 318 8.75 8.26 1.58
CA CYS A 318 8.78 6.80 1.68
C CYS A 318 10.11 6.36 2.32
N TRP A 319 10.07 5.33 3.16
CA TRP A 319 11.24 4.80 3.85
C TRP A 319 11.46 3.32 3.48
N PRO A 320 12.10 3.05 2.33
CA PRO A 320 12.27 1.67 1.82
C PRO A 320 13.25 0.82 2.61
N GLU A 321 14.36 1.40 3.07
CA GLU A 321 15.46 0.71 3.76
C GLU A 321 15.89 1.53 4.97
N GLU A 322 16.41 0.92 6.03
CA GLU A 322 16.72 1.66 7.28
C GLU A 322 17.59 2.90 7.08
N ASN A 323 18.56 2.83 6.15
CA ASN A 323 19.48 3.93 5.86
C ASN A 323 19.05 4.81 4.68
N LEU A 324 17.92 4.54 4.02
CA LEU A 324 17.50 5.26 2.83
C LEU A 324 16.07 5.79 2.97
N ILE A 325 15.94 7.12 2.96
CA ILE A 325 14.65 7.81 2.85
C ILE A 325 14.52 8.43 1.47
N CYS A 326 13.35 8.31 0.87
CA CYS A 326 13.01 8.90 -0.42
C CYS A 326 11.89 9.92 -0.24
N SER A 327 11.93 10.98 -1.04
CA SER A 327 10.96 12.08 -0.97
C SER A 327 10.69 12.64 -2.35
N ALA A 328 9.44 13.04 -2.57
CA ALA A 328 8.95 13.65 -3.80
C ALA A 328 8.35 15.03 -3.50
N SER A 329 8.68 16.01 -4.33
CA SER A 329 8.32 17.40 -4.11
C SER A 329 7.74 18.07 -5.35
N TRP A 330 7.04 19.19 -5.12
CA TRP A 330 6.56 20.08 -6.16
C TRP A 330 7.67 20.87 -6.87
N ASP A 331 8.92 20.77 -6.39
CA ASP A 331 10.10 21.27 -7.12
C ASP A 331 10.50 20.39 -8.33
N CYS A 332 9.63 19.44 -8.70
CA CYS A 332 9.81 18.46 -9.76
C CYS A 332 10.97 17.49 -9.50
N THR A 333 11.37 17.30 -8.24
CA THR A 333 12.46 16.38 -7.88
C THR A 333 12.02 15.22 -7.00
N VAL A 334 12.66 14.06 -7.24
CA VAL A 334 12.72 12.95 -6.27
C VAL A 334 14.12 12.93 -5.68
N LYS A 335 14.22 13.03 -4.36
CA LYS A 335 15.50 12.95 -3.64
C LYS A 335 15.54 11.71 -2.77
N CYS A 336 16.70 11.06 -2.74
CA CYS A 336 16.99 10.03 -1.75
C CYS A 336 18.11 10.49 -0.82
N PHE A 337 17.93 10.23 0.46
CA PHE A 337 18.81 10.65 1.53
C PHE A 337 19.33 9.45 2.30
N ASP A 338 20.62 9.46 2.62
CA ASP A 338 21.22 8.53 3.56
C ASP A 338 20.98 9.05 4.99
N VAL A 339 20.21 8.30 5.77
CA VAL A 339 19.83 8.67 7.14
C VAL A 339 21.04 8.68 8.06
N SER A 340 21.96 7.74 7.90
CA SER A 340 23.15 7.61 8.75
C SER A 340 24.12 8.79 8.59
N LYS A 341 24.18 9.36 7.38
CA LYS A 341 25.08 10.48 7.03
C LYS A 341 24.39 11.83 6.97
N GLY A 342 23.05 11.86 6.98
CA GLY A 342 22.26 13.08 6.80
C GLY A 342 22.49 13.77 5.45
N LYS A 343 22.85 13.03 4.40
CA LYS A 343 23.22 13.59 3.09
C LYS A 343 22.35 13.06 1.97
N MET A 344 22.06 13.93 0.99
CA MET A 344 21.41 13.53 -0.25
C MET A 344 22.36 12.66 -1.09
N VAL A 345 21.90 11.47 -1.44
CA VAL A 345 22.65 10.47 -2.23
C VAL A 345 22.31 10.57 -3.71
N SER A 346 21.01 10.67 -4.02
CA SER A 346 20.52 10.71 -5.40
C SER A 346 19.43 11.77 -5.57
N ASN A 347 19.35 12.30 -6.78
CA ASN A 347 18.42 13.37 -7.16
C ASN A 347 17.97 13.15 -8.60
N LEU A 348 16.68 12.91 -8.78
CA LEU A 348 16.02 12.83 -10.09
C LEU A 348 15.26 14.13 -10.32
N ILE A 349 15.46 14.77 -11.48
CA ILE A 349 14.74 15.98 -11.89
C ILE A 349 13.78 15.60 -13.01
N ARG A 350 12.55 16.11 -12.93
CA ARG A 350 11.47 15.92 -13.90
C ARG A 350 10.94 17.28 -14.37
N ASP A 351 10.07 17.23 -15.39
CA ASP A 351 9.49 18.43 -15.99
C ASP A 351 8.20 18.89 -15.29
N SER A 352 7.65 18.08 -14.40
CA SER A 352 6.35 18.31 -13.74
C SER A 352 6.41 17.97 -12.25
N ALA A 353 5.56 18.66 -11.48
CA ALA A 353 5.44 18.52 -10.04
C ALA A 353 4.98 17.10 -9.67
N LEU A 354 5.56 16.57 -8.59
CA LEU A 354 5.26 15.23 -8.11
C LEU A 354 4.31 15.31 -6.92
N PHE A 355 3.39 14.36 -6.83
CA PHE A 355 2.33 14.36 -5.80
C PHE A 355 2.41 13.15 -4.87
N CYS A 356 2.95 12.03 -5.35
CA CYS A 356 2.99 10.79 -4.59
C CYS A 356 4.24 9.98 -4.90
N LEU A 357 4.67 9.19 -3.91
CA LEU A 357 5.85 8.34 -3.97
C LEU A 357 5.60 7.08 -3.14
N ASP A 358 6.02 5.94 -3.68
CA ASP A 358 6.12 4.71 -2.90
C ASP A 358 7.19 3.76 -3.46
N SER A 359 7.66 2.84 -2.62
CA SER A 359 8.73 1.90 -2.93
C SER A 359 8.24 0.45 -2.98
N SER A 360 8.79 -0.34 -3.90
CA SER A 360 8.62 -1.79 -3.89
C SER A 360 9.27 -2.40 -2.63
N ARG A 361 8.50 -3.11 -1.82
CA ARG A 361 9.02 -3.86 -0.66
C ARG A 361 9.50 -5.25 -1.11
N ASP A 362 10.66 -5.34 -1.77
CA ASP A 362 11.34 -6.62 -1.99
C ASP A 362 12.33 -6.87 -0.85
N ALA A 363 11.87 -7.56 0.20
CA ALA A 363 12.69 -7.85 1.38
C ALA A 363 13.73 -8.97 1.15
N GLY A 364 13.95 -9.51 -0.06
CA GLY A 364 15.02 -10.50 -0.16
C GLY A 364 15.29 -11.26 -1.45
N HIS A 365 14.74 -10.93 -2.63
CA HIS A 365 15.00 -11.76 -3.82
C HIS A 365 15.76 -11.12 -4.97
N SER A 366 15.70 -9.79 -5.18
CA SER A 366 16.43 -9.17 -6.30
C SER A 366 17.35 -8.03 -5.89
N GLY A 367 17.25 -7.51 -4.66
CA GLY A 367 18.04 -6.37 -4.21
C GLY A 367 17.92 -5.13 -5.10
N SER A 368 16.89 -5.00 -5.94
CA SER A 368 16.63 -3.81 -6.76
C SER A 368 15.50 -3.03 -6.12
N LEU A 369 15.78 -1.78 -5.76
CA LEU A 369 14.80 -0.88 -5.18
C LEU A 369 14.12 -0.12 -6.31
N SER A 370 12.83 -0.36 -6.52
CA SER A 370 12.02 0.39 -7.47
C SER A 370 11.15 1.41 -6.74
N LEU A 371 11.31 2.69 -7.10
CA LEU A 371 10.49 3.80 -6.61
C LEU A 371 9.47 4.19 -7.68
N ALA A 372 8.19 4.09 -7.35
CA ALA A 372 7.11 4.59 -8.20
C ALA A 372 6.68 5.97 -7.71
N PHE A 373 6.48 6.89 -8.65
CA PHE A 373 6.00 8.24 -8.33
C PHE A 373 5.02 8.74 -9.38
N GLY A 374 4.12 9.60 -8.93
CA GLY A 374 3.04 10.19 -9.72
C GLY A 374 3.23 11.69 -9.87
N SER A 375 2.84 12.18 -11.04
CA SER A 375 3.07 13.57 -11.46
C SER A 375 1.75 14.27 -11.80
N ALA A 376 1.79 15.60 -11.81
CA ALA A 376 0.69 16.48 -12.19
C ALA A 376 0.14 16.22 -13.60
N ASP A 377 1.00 15.75 -14.52
CA ASP A 377 0.68 15.49 -15.92
C ASP A 377 0.00 14.12 -16.15
N GLY A 378 -0.38 13.41 -15.09
CA GLY A 378 -0.97 12.07 -15.18
C GLY A 378 0.05 10.96 -15.49
N LEU A 379 1.35 11.29 -15.46
CA LEU A 379 2.40 10.30 -15.63
C LEU A 379 2.65 9.55 -14.33
N VAL A 380 2.63 8.22 -14.41
CA VAL A 380 3.25 7.36 -13.40
C VAL A 380 4.60 6.90 -13.93
N ALA A 381 5.66 7.04 -13.15
CA ALA A 381 6.99 6.61 -13.54
C ALA A 381 7.64 5.80 -12.43
N VAL A 382 8.51 4.88 -12.83
CA VAL A 382 9.28 4.02 -11.92
C VAL A 382 10.76 4.23 -12.15
N TRP A 383 11.48 4.42 -11.06
CA TRP A 383 12.89 4.80 -11.02
C TRP A 383 13.64 3.90 -10.05
N ASP A 384 14.80 3.41 -10.48
CA ASP A 384 15.77 2.79 -9.58
C ASP A 384 16.86 3.83 -9.26
N PRO A 385 16.99 4.26 -7.99
CA PRO A 385 17.99 5.25 -7.60
C PRO A 385 19.43 4.77 -7.82
N ARG A 386 19.67 3.46 -7.88
CA ARG A 386 21.01 2.86 -8.02
C ARG A 386 21.46 2.84 -9.48
N GLU A 387 20.53 2.68 -10.42
CA GLU A 387 20.82 2.77 -11.86
C GLU A 387 21.22 4.19 -12.28
N SER A 388 20.77 5.22 -11.55
CA SER A 388 21.19 6.60 -11.80
C SER A 388 22.71 6.79 -11.63
N PHE A 389 23.34 6.04 -10.72
CA PHE A 389 24.79 6.03 -10.54
C PHE A 389 25.49 5.39 -11.74
N ARG A 390 25.00 4.23 -12.20
CA ARG A 390 25.52 3.52 -13.38
C ARG A 390 25.40 4.34 -14.67
N ALA A 391 24.31 5.09 -14.83
CA ALA A 391 24.09 5.96 -15.99
C ALA A 391 25.08 7.12 -16.03
N LYS A 392 25.43 7.69 -14.87
CA LYS A 392 26.40 8.80 -14.76
C LYS A 392 27.82 8.34 -15.10
N GLU A 393 28.20 7.13 -14.69
CA GLU A 393 29.49 6.52 -15.02
C GLU A 393 29.63 6.23 -16.53
N LYS A 394 28.53 5.84 -17.18
CA LYS A 394 28.47 5.58 -18.63
C LYS A 394 28.35 6.83 -19.50
N GLY A 395 28.40 8.04 -18.93
CA GLY A 395 28.32 9.31 -19.66
C GLY A 395 26.97 9.56 -20.35
N THR A 396 25.95 8.78 -20.01
CA THR A 396 24.59 8.88 -20.54
C THR A 396 23.74 9.78 -19.66
N GLY A 397 23.10 10.80 -20.26
CA GLY A 397 22.38 11.85 -19.52
C GLY A 397 21.26 11.33 -18.59
N MET A 398 20.84 12.18 -17.64
CA MET A 398 19.83 11.89 -16.61
C MET A 398 18.50 11.29 -17.11
N ALA A 399 18.15 11.50 -18.39
CA ALA A 399 16.92 10.98 -19.00
C ALA A 399 16.85 9.44 -19.06
N LEU A 400 17.99 8.74 -18.98
CA LEU A 400 18.04 7.26 -18.97
C LEU A 400 17.87 6.64 -17.58
N ALA A 401 17.71 7.44 -16.52
CA ALA A 401 17.56 6.91 -15.17
C ALA A 401 16.18 6.28 -14.91
N THR A 402 15.13 6.69 -15.65
CA THR A 402 13.77 6.15 -15.45
C THR A 402 13.66 4.75 -16.06
N VAL A 403 13.28 3.77 -15.25
CA VAL A 403 13.12 2.37 -15.67
C VAL A 403 11.92 2.25 -16.61
N LYS A 404 10.78 2.83 -16.22
CA LYS A 404 9.54 2.74 -16.99
C LYS A 404 8.64 3.94 -16.72
N SER A 405 7.85 4.31 -17.73
CA SER A 405 6.88 5.39 -17.61
C SER A 405 5.54 4.98 -18.23
N PHE A 406 4.45 5.39 -17.59
CA PHE A 406 3.10 4.97 -17.88
C PHE A 406 2.22 6.22 -18.06
N LYS A 407 1.87 6.52 -19.31
CA LYS A 407 0.95 7.61 -19.67
C LYS A 407 -0.44 7.05 -19.92
N SER A 408 -1.23 6.92 -18.87
CA SER A 408 -2.63 6.48 -18.97
C SER A 408 -3.61 7.37 -18.23
N HIS A 409 -3.20 7.93 -17.09
CA HIS A 409 -4.05 8.88 -16.36
C HIS A 409 -4.15 10.19 -17.13
N LYS A 410 -5.33 10.81 -17.08
CA LYS A 410 -5.62 12.08 -17.76
C LYS A 410 -5.51 13.25 -16.79
N ALA A 411 -5.83 13.00 -15.52
CA ALA A 411 -5.69 13.95 -14.43
C ALA A 411 -4.44 13.68 -13.58
N VAL A 412 -4.23 14.55 -12.59
CA VAL A 412 -3.16 14.44 -11.59
C VAL A 412 -3.26 13.11 -10.86
N VAL A 413 -2.12 12.42 -10.73
CA VAL A 413 -2.03 11.21 -9.92
C VAL A 413 -1.93 11.61 -8.46
N ALA A 414 -2.94 11.26 -7.66
CA ALA A 414 -3.06 11.68 -6.27
C ALA A 414 -2.22 10.81 -5.33
N ASP A 415 -2.28 9.49 -5.50
CA ASP A 415 -1.54 8.53 -4.68
C ASP A 415 -1.12 7.29 -5.48
N ILE A 416 -0.04 6.64 -5.01
CA ILE A 416 0.51 5.39 -5.53
C ILE A 416 0.89 4.50 -4.37
N ARG A 417 0.55 3.21 -4.45
CA ARG A 417 1.02 2.20 -3.52
C ARG A 417 1.44 0.92 -4.20
N TRP A 418 2.58 0.39 -3.79
CA TRP A 418 3.03 -0.94 -4.17
C TRP A 418 2.26 -2.00 -3.41
N SER A 419 2.00 -3.12 -4.08
CA SER A 419 1.40 -4.27 -3.43
C SER A 419 2.41 -4.89 -2.44
N PRO A 420 2.00 -5.25 -1.22
CA PRO A 420 2.86 -5.95 -0.28
C PRO A 420 3.06 -7.42 -0.65
N SER A 421 2.20 -8.01 -1.49
CA SER A 421 2.26 -9.43 -1.87
C SER A 421 3.13 -9.69 -3.10
N SER A 422 3.23 -8.71 -4.01
CA SER A 422 3.89 -8.87 -5.30
C SER A 422 4.81 -7.67 -5.57
N PRO A 423 6.10 -7.89 -5.84
CA PRO A 423 7.03 -6.81 -6.15
C PRO A 423 6.79 -6.19 -7.53
N PHE A 424 5.94 -6.78 -8.37
CA PHE A 424 5.66 -6.29 -9.72
C PHE A 424 4.37 -5.47 -9.80
N HIS A 425 3.51 -5.56 -8.79
CA HIS A 425 2.19 -4.93 -8.80
C HIS A 425 2.17 -3.66 -7.96
N PHE A 426 1.53 -2.63 -8.51
CA PHE A 426 1.24 -1.40 -7.78
C PHE A 426 -0.08 -0.84 -8.28
N ALA A 427 -0.71 0.02 -7.50
CA ALA A 427 -1.91 0.73 -7.89
C ALA A 427 -1.70 2.23 -7.76
N SER A 428 -2.46 2.98 -8.57
CA SER A 428 -2.44 4.43 -8.55
C SER A 428 -3.85 4.99 -8.71
N CYS A 429 -4.12 6.12 -8.06
CA CYS A 429 -5.39 6.81 -8.16
C CYS A 429 -5.21 8.22 -8.74
N ASP A 430 -6.23 8.74 -9.42
CA ASP A 430 -6.21 10.07 -10.01
C ASP A 430 -7.38 10.96 -9.54
N TYR A 431 -7.29 12.24 -9.89
CA TYR A 431 -8.35 13.22 -9.61
C TYR A 431 -9.59 13.06 -10.50
N ASP A 432 -9.61 12.14 -11.47
CA ASP A 432 -10.83 11.79 -12.20
C ASP A 432 -11.63 10.67 -11.50
N GLY A 433 -11.14 10.14 -10.37
CA GLY A 433 -11.79 9.07 -9.61
C GLY A 433 -11.43 7.66 -10.09
N LEU A 434 -10.47 7.54 -11.01
CA LEU A 434 -9.99 6.29 -11.55
C LEU A 434 -8.88 5.71 -10.68
N VAL A 435 -9.03 4.45 -10.34
CA VAL A 435 -7.97 3.64 -9.74
C VAL A 435 -7.48 2.63 -10.78
N LYS A 436 -6.18 2.68 -11.06
CA LYS A 436 -5.53 1.78 -12.02
C LYS A 436 -4.56 0.86 -11.31
N VAL A 437 -4.65 -0.42 -11.64
CA VAL A 437 -3.69 -1.44 -11.19
C VAL A 437 -2.69 -1.71 -12.30
N TRP A 438 -1.42 -1.80 -11.93
CA TRP A 438 -0.30 -1.87 -12.84
C TRP A 438 0.54 -3.11 -12.57
N ASP A 439 1.19 -3.59 -13.63
CA ASP A 439 2.24 -4.58 -13.56
C ASP A 439 3.48 -4.02 -14.23
N MET A 440 4.62 -4.05 -13.53
CA MET A 440 5.92 -3.60 -14.03
C MET A 440 6.33 -4.31 -15.34
N ARG A 441 5.82 -5.52 -15.57
CA ARG A 441 6.08 -6.33 -16.77
C ARG A 441 5.18 -5.94 -17.96
N SER A 442 4.13 -5.14 -17.73
CA SER A 442 3.22 -4.62 -18.76
C SER A 442 3.46 -3.13 -19.01
N SER A 443 3.19 -2.62 -20.21
CA SER A 443 3.21 -1.17 -20.51
C SER A 443 1.86 -0.49 -20.34
N MET A 444 0.80 -1.29 -20.20
CA MET A 444 -0.59 -0.85 -20.03
C MET A 444 -1.09 -1.27 -18.64
N PRO A 445 -2.07 -0.55 -18.06
CA PRO A 445 -2.68 -0.96 -16.80
C PRO A 445 -3.34 -2.35 -16.95
N LEU A 446 -3.31 -3.14 -15.88
CA LEU A 446 -4.02 -4.42 -15.78
C LEU A 446 -5.53 -4.18 -15.70
N HIS A 447 -5.94 -3.28 -14.81
CA HIS A 447 -7.32 -2.88 -14.59
C HIS A 447 -7.42 -1.37 -14.47
N SER A 448 -8.53 -0.82 -14.97
CA SER A 448 -8.94 0.56 -14.75
C SER A 448 -10.33 0.50 -14.13
N ILE A 449 -10.46 1.01 -12.91
CA ILE A 449 -11.64 0.84 -12.06
C ILE A 449 -12.14 2.23 -11.67
N GLU A 450 -13.40 2.50 -11.96
CA GLU A 450 -14.10 3.71 -11.53
C GLU A 450 -14.65 3.45 -10.13
N LEU A 451 -13.88 3.83 -9.10
CA LEU A 451 -14.25 3.63 -7.70
C LEU A 451 -14.94 4.85 -7.09
N HIS A 452 -14.63 6.05 -7.60
CA HIS A 452 -15.13 7.30 -7.05
C HIS A 452 -15.80 8.13 -8.15
N GLY A 453 -16.90 8.80 -7.79
CA GLY A 453 -17.61 9.74 -8.69
C GLY A 453 -16.97 11.13 -8.76
N ASP A 454 -15.96 11.38 -7.92
CA ASP A 454 -15.14 12.59 -7.84
C ASP A 454 -13.68 12.19 -7.58
N LYS A 455 -12.81 13.13 -7.25
CA LYS A 455 -11.37 12.92 -7.02
C LYS A 455 -11.09 11.79 -6.03
N ALA A 456 -10.27 10.82 -6.45
CA ALA A 456 -9.65 9.88 -5.54
C ALA A 456 -8.38 10.53 -4.95
N LEU A 457 -8.29 10.60 -3.63
CA LEU A 457 -7.26 11.36 -2.92
C LEU A 457 -6.17 10.48 -2.33
N CYS A 458 -6.50 9.26 -1.91
CA CYS A 458 -5.57 8.38 -1.22
C CYS A 458 -5.82 6.91 -1.55
N LEU A 459 -4.78 6.10 -1.38
CA LEU A 459 -4.76 4.68 -1.70
C LEU A 459 -3.96 3.91 -0.65
N ASP A 460 -4.40 2.69 -0.31
CA ASP A 460 -3.59 1.75 0.47
C ASP A 460 -3.91 0.28 0.15
N TRP A 461 -2.90 -0.58 0.28
CA TRP A 461 -3.08 -2.03 0.20
C TRP A 461 -3.15 -2.62 1.60
N PHE A 462 -4.18 -3.44 1.85
CA PHE A 462 -4.38 -4.10 3.13
C PHE A 462 -4.84 -5.55 2.92
N SER A 463 -4.62 -6.41 3.93
CA SER A 463 -5.05 -7.81 4.01
C SER A 463 -5.13 -8.59 2.68
N ALA A 464 -4.13 -9.42 2.38
CA ALA A 464 -4.11 -10.39 1.27
C ALA A 464 -4.45 -9.83 -0.14
N GLY A 465 -4.26 -8.53 -0.37
CA GLY A 465 -4.48 -7.91 -1.69
C GLY A 465 -5.76 -7.09 -1.81
N THR A 466 -6.41 -6.72 -0.71
CA THR A 466 -7.52 -5.76 -0.77
C THR A 466 -6.97 -4.34 -0.95
N LEU A 467 -7.53 -3.60 -1.90
CA LEU A 467 -7.18 -2.21 -2.17
C LEU A 467 -8.22 -1.31 -1.53
N ALA A 468 -7.78 -0.38 -0.69
CA ALA A 468 -8.61 0.68 -0.15
C ALA A 468 -8.30 1.99 -0.88
N SER A 469 -9.35 2.70 -1.32
CA SER A 469 -9.24 4.06 -1.85
C SER A 469 -10.19 4.99 -1.12
N GLY A 470 -9.76 6.23 -0.92
CA GLY A 470 -10.58 7.30 -0.32
C GLY A 470 -10.66 8.50 -1.25
N GLY A 471 -11.81 9.15 -1.30
CA GLY A 471 -12.09 10.24 -2.23
C GLY A 471 -12.85 11.43 -1.66
N ALA A 472 -13.03 12.44 -2.50
CA ALA A 472 -13.83 13.64 -2.24
C ALA A 472 -15.35 13.36 -2.28
N ASP A 473 -15.75 12.17 -2.72
CA ASP A 473 -17.14 11.69 -2.64
C ASP A 473 -17.55 11.26 -1.22
N ARG A 474 -16.63 11.39 -0.23
CA ARG A 474 -16.80 11.01 1.18
C ARG A 474 -16.95 9.51 1.38
N LYS A 475 -16.42 8.72 0.46
CA LYS A 475 -16.47 7.27 0.52
C LYS A 475 -15.08 6.68 0.63
N VAL A 476 -15.01 5.55 1.34
CA VAL A 476 -13.89 4.62 1.23
C VAL A 476 -14.37 3.42 0.43
N ALA A 477 -13.76 3.19 -0.73
CA ALA A 477 -14.04 2.02 -1.55
C ALA A 477 -13.00 0.93 -1.25
N LEU A 478 -13.48 -0.27 -0.95
CA LEU A 478 -12.69 -1.46 -0.71
C LEU A 478 -12.88 -2.41 -1.88
N GLN A 479 -11.78 -2.71 -2.55
CA GLN A 479 -11.75 -3.52 -3.74
C GLN A 479 -10.90 -4.76 -3.48
N GLY A 480 -11.55 -5.91 -3.36
CA GLY A 480 -10.84 -7.19 -3.29
C GLY A 480 -10.09 -7.43 -4.60
N MET A 481 -8.76 -7.50 -4.54
CA MET A 481 -7.95 -8.05 -5.63
C MET A 481 -7.45 -9.39 -5.12
N ALA A 482 -8.19 -10.45 -5.41
CA ALA A 482 -7.74 -11.81 -5.15
C ALA A 482 -6.51 -12.05 -6.03
N VAL A 483 -5.33 -11.83 -5.47
CA VAL A 483 -4.17 -12.60 -5.89
C VAL A 483 -4.44 -13.94 -5.23
N MET A 484 -4.67 -15.00 -6.03
CA MET A 484 -4.53 -16.37 -5.55
C MET A 484 -3.08 -16.50 -5.07
N ALA A 485 -2.83 -16.04 -3.85
CA ALA A 485 -1.64 -16.37 -3.11
C ALA A 485 -1.79 -17.87 -2.95
N GLY A 486 -1.03 -18.63 -3.73
CA GLY A 486 -0.79 -20.04 -3.41
C GLY A 486 -0.49 -20.05 -1.92
N GLU A 487 -1.36 -20.74 -1.19
CA GLU A 487 -1.35 -20.77 0.26
C GLU A 487 0.10 -20.98 0.69
N LYS A 488 0.67 -20.00 1.40
CA LYS A 488 1.91 -20.26 2.12
C LYS A 488 1.51 -21.24 3.23
N GLN A 489 1.79 -22.52 3.01
CA GLN A 489 1.98 -23.48 4.09
C GLN A 489 3.07 -22.99 5.05
#